data_AF-A0A4R4S7B1-F1
#
_entry.id   AF-A0A4R4S7B1-F1
#
_cell.length_a   1.000
_cell.length_b   1.000
_cell.length_c   1.000
_cell.angle_alpha   90.00
_cell.angle_beta   90.00
_cell.angle_gamma   90.00
#
_symmetry.space_group_name_H-M   'P 1'
#
loop_
_entity.id
_entity.type
_entity.pdbx_description
1 polymer ?
#
loop_
_entity_poly.entity_id
_entity_poly.type
_entity_poly.pdbx_seq_one_letter_code
_entity_poly.pdbx_strand_id
1 'polypeptide(L)'
;MLGSGPADLAGLWAATGVRPLGAALEGLDPALRARFDQLPLLLEEPPLPKTLRRLIRLPAIADAYDLDLAARRTRRAIGRLAVQDDPAIARALARRATEPLLCALAITVTCDAPDIELAPVTAPEKTAVPGYPATALDDGAWGSAMPLARELGADTTAFWDQIAAHGLRVPASWLAAGGWTALWSRAHSHRR
;
A
#
# COMPACT_ATOMS: atom_id res chain seq x y z
N MET A 1 11.35 6.13 -13.24
CA MET A 1 12.73 6.09 -12.69
C MET A 1 12.70 6.36 -11.20
N LEU A 2 12.96 5.37 -10.35
CA LEU A 2 13.08 5.48 -8.87
C LEU A 2 14.57 5.40 -8.41
N GLY A 3 15.49 5.85 -9.26
CA GLY A 3 16.91 5.50 -9.17
C GLY A 3 17.82 6.49 -8.43
N SER A 4 17.50 7.79 -8.42
CA SER A 4 18.53 8.81 -8.08
C SER A 4 17.99 10.20 -7.71
N GLY A 5 16.70 10.34 -7.41
CA GLY A 5 16.13 11.60 -6.89
C GLY A 5 16.11 11.66 -5.35
N PRO A 6 15.88 12.84 -4.75
CA PRO A 6 15.91 13.07 -3.29
C PRO A 6 14.83 12.35 -2.46
N ALA A 7 14.01 11.48 -3.07
CA ALA A 7 13.05 10.64 -2.37
C ALA A 7 13.29 9.16 -2.70
N ASP A 8 13.67 8.37 -1.70
CA ASP A 8 13.65 6.91 -1.76
C ASP A 8 12.20 6.38 -1.72
N LEU A 9 11.98 5.08 -1.96
CA LEU A 9 10.63 4.51 -1.98
C LEU A 9 9.90 4.70 -0.64
N ALA A 10 10.62 4.64 0.49
CA ALA A 10 10.06 4.86 1.81
C ALA A 10 9.60 6.32 2.00
N GLY A 11 10.39 7.29 1.54
CA GLY A 11 10.04 8.71 1.53
C GLY A 11 8.87 9.01 0.61
N LEU A 12 8.84 8.41 -0.59
CA LEU A 12 7.70 8.52 -1.50
C LEU A 12 6.44 7.90 -0.89
N TRP A 13 6.55 6.74 -0.24
CA TRP A 13 5.45 6.09 0.47
C TRP A 13 4.88 6.95 1.60
N ALA A 14 5.76 7.56 2.40
CA ALA A 14 5.38 8.46 3.49
C ALA A 14 4.72 9.75 2.94
N ALA A 15 5.33 10.39 1.94
CA ALA A 15 4.79 11.60 1.32
C ALA A 15 3.42 11.37 0.68
N THR A 16 3.27 10.25 -0.04
CA THR A 16 2.00 9.83 -0.60
C THR A 16 1.05 9.23 0.43
N GLY A 17 1.35 9.26 1.73
CA GLY A 17 0.42 8.91 2.81
C GLY A 17 -0.36 10.08 3.38
N VAL A 18 0.04 11.30 3.08
CA VAL A 18 -0.68 12.50 3.51
C VAL A 18 -1.95 12.66 2.66
N ARG A 19 -3.10 12.86 3.31
CA ARG A 19 -4.44 12.92 2.68
C ARG A 19 -5.19 14.20 3.09
N PRO A 20 -4.76 15.39 2.64
CA PRO A 20 -5.42 16.65 3.01
C PRO A 20 -6.92 16.67 2.74
N LEU A 21 -7.38 16.16 1.58
CA LEU A 21 -8.82 16.16 1.29
C LEU A 21 -9.56 15.12 2.12
N GLY A 22 -9.00 13.92 2.28
CA GLY A 22 -9.55 12.90 3.18
C GLY A 22 -9.73 13.41 4.61
N ALA A 23 -8.68 14.00 5.19
CA ALA A 23 -8.71 14.57 6.54
C ALA A 23 -9.74 15.72 6.66
N ALA A 24 -9.85 16.57 5.63
CA ALA A 24 -10.85 17.63 5.61
C ALA A 24 -12.28 17.08 5.60
N LEU A 25 -12.56 16.02 4.83
CA LEU A 25 -13.87 15.36 4.79
C LEU A 25 -14.20 14.65 6.10
N GLU A 26 -13.22 14.01 6.73
CA GLU A 26 -13.37 13.38 8.06
C GLU A 26 -13.62 14.39 9.17
N GLY A 27 -13.11 15.62 9.02
CA GLY A 27 -13.36 16.74 9.93
C GLY A 27 -14.72 17.44 9.75
N LEU A 28 -15.49 17.13 8.70
CA LEU A 28 -16.82 17.71 8.51
C LEU A 28 -17.82 17.17 9.55
N ASP A 29 -18.78 18.01 9.95
CA ASP A 29 -19.93 17.60 10.76
C ASP A 29 -20.58 16.31 10.20
N PRO A 30 -20.77 15.25 11.01
CA PRO A 30 -21.41 14.02 10.56
C PRO A 30 -22.80 14.23 9.91
N ALA A 31 -23.60 15.18 10.40
CA ALA A 31 -24.91 15.49 9.82
C ALA A 31 -24.76 16.13 8.44
N LEU A 32 -23.73 16.95 8.24
CA LEU A 32 -23.39 17.51 6.93
C LEU A 32 -22.93 16.42 5.96
N ARG A 33 -22.09 15.49 6.43
CA ARG A 33 -21.60 14.36 5.64
C ARG A 33 -22.73 13.42 5.22
N ALA A 34 -23.67 13.15 6.13
CA ALA A 34 -24.86 12.34 5.83
C ALA A 34 -25.79 13.02 4.82
N ARG A 35 -25.92 14.35 4.88
CA ARG A 35 -26.69 15.13 3.90
C ARG A 35 -26.05 15.15 2.51
N PHE A 36 -24.73 15.04 2.43
CA PHE A 36 -23.97 15.02 1.18
C PHE A 36 -23.21 13.70 1.02
N ASP A 37 -23.97 12.61 0.92
CA ASP A 37 -23.52 11.22 0.79
C ASP A 37 -22.56 10.96 -0.38
N GLN A 38 -22.55 11.80 -1.41
CA GLN A 38 -21.62 11.75 -2.54
C GLN A 38 -20.22 12.32 -2.26
N LEU A 39 -19.98 13.02 -1.15
CA LEU A 39 -18.65 13.60 -0.85
C LEU A 39 -17.50 12.58 -0.80
N PRO A 40 -17.68 11.35 -0.29
CA PRO A 40 -16.64 10.32 -0.31
C PRO A 40 -16.13 9.99 -1.72
N LEU A 41 -16.94 10.18 -2.77
CA LEU A 41 -16.51 9.95 -4.16
C LEU A 41 -15.34 10.87 -4.59
N LEU A 42 -15.09 11.98 -3.88
CA LEU A 42 -13.90 12.82 -4.11
C LEU A 42 -12.58 12.09 -3.81
N LEU A 43 -12.64 11.07 -2.96
CA LEU A 43 -11.49 10.25 -2.57
C LEU A 43 -11.28 9.05 -3.52
N GLU A 44 -12.21 8.82 -4.44
CA GLU A 44 -12.13 7.75 -5.43
C GLU A 44 -11.39 8.23 -6.70
N GLU A 45 -11.33 7.36 -7.71
CA GLU A 45 -10.74 7.71 -9.00
C GLU A 45 -11.78 8.19 -10.00
N PRO A 46 -11.41 9.12 -10.91
CA PRO A 46 -12.32 9.63 -11.93
C PRO A 46 -12.91 8.52 -12.83
N PRO A 47 -14.07 8.74 -13.46
CA PRO A 47 -14.75 10.03 -13.60
C PRO A 47 -15.67 10.40 -12.44
N LEU A 48 -15.62 11.67 -12.03
CA LEU A 48 -16.52 12.22 -11.01
C LEU A 48 -17.88 12.65 -11.59
N PRO A 49 -18.97 12.52 -10.81
CA PRO A 49 -20.25 13.17 -11.08
C PRO A 49 -20.10 14.67 -11.36
N LYS A 50 -20.99 15.23 -12.21
CA LYS A 50 -20.93 16.65 -12.65
C LYS A 50 -20.86 17.63 -11.47
N THR A 51 -21.58 17.35 -10.39
CA THR A 51 -21.61 18.19 -9.19
C THR A 51 -20.25 18.23 -8.51
N LEU A 52 -19.59 17.09 -8.33
CA LEU A 52 -18.25 17.01 -7.74
C LEU A 52 -17.18 17.58 -8.66
N ARG A 53 -17.33 17.46 -9.99
CA ARG A 53 -16.44 18.12 -10.95
C ARG A 53 -16.44 19.65 -10.82
N ARG A 54 -17.55 20.26 -10.40
CA ARG A 54 -17.58 21.70 -10.09
C ARG A 54 -16.89 22.00 -8.77
N LEU A 55 -17.07 21.14 -7.78
CA LEU A 55 -16.49 21.30 -6.45
C LEU A 55 -14.95 21.27 -6.49
N ILE A 56 -14.35 20.31 -7.21
CA ILE A 56 -12.88 20.21 -7.34
C ILE A 56 -12.25 21.36 -8.13
N ARG A 57 -13.05 22.23 -8.78
CA ARG A 57 -12.57 23.44 -9.45
C ARG A 57 -12.53 24.66 -8.53
N LEU A 58 -13.06 24.56 -7.31
CA LEU A 58 -12.97 25.65 -6.34
C LEU A 58 -11.51 25.75 -5.86
N PRO A 59 -10.91 26.96 -5.84
CA PRO A 59 -9.52 27.13 -5.43
C PRO A 59 -9.19 26.55 -4.04
N ALA A 60 -10.15 26.59 -3.11
CA ALA A 60 -9.99 26.03 -1.77
C ALA A 60 -9.92 24.49 -1.72
N ILE A 61 -10.30 23.79 -2.80
CA ILE A 61 -10.39 22.32 -2.88
C ILE A 61 -9.43 21.75 -3.91
N ALA A 62 -9.17 22.49 -4.99
CA ALA A 62 -8.40 22.03 -6.15
C ALA A 62 -7.03 21.45 -5.76
N ASP A 63 -6.23 22.19 -5.00
CA ASP A 63 -4.89 21.76 -4.61
C ASP A 63 -4.92 20.48 -3.75
N ALA A 64 -5.84 20.41 -2.78
CA ALA A 64 -5.99 19.24 -1.93
C ALA A 64 -6.45 18.01 -2.73
N TYR A 65 -7.36 18.19 -3.69
CA TYR A 65 -7.82 17.13 -4.58
C TYR A 65 -6.71 16.63 -5.51
N ASP A 66 -5.95 17.55 -6.13
CA ASP A 66 -4.87 17.20 -7.06
C ASP A 66 -3.74 16.47 -6.34
N LEU A 67 -3.37 16.89 -5.12
CA LEU A 67 -2.39 16.20 -4.29
C LEU A 67 -2.87 14.78 -3.92
N ASP A 68 -4.11 14.64 -3.46
CA ASP A 68 -4.69 13.34 -3.10
C ASP A 68 -4.78 12.39 -4.31
N LEU A 69 -5.18 12.90 -5.48
CA LEU A 69 -5.25 12.14 -6.72
C LEU A 69 -3.85 11.69 -7.19
N ALA A 70 -2.87 12.59 -7.15
CA ALA A 70 -1.49 12.27 -7.49
C ALA A 70 -0.92 11.20 -6.54
N ALA A 71 -1.22 11.30 -5.25
CA ALA A 71 -0.79 10.31 -4.25
C ALA A 71 -1.39 8.93 -4.52
N ARG A 72 -2.70 8.83 -4.78
CA ARG A 72 -3.37 7.55 -5.12
C ARG A 72 -2.80 6.91 -6.38
N ARG A 73 -2.61 7.70 -7.45
CA ARG A 73 -2.03 7.20 -8.70
C ARG A 73 -0.60 6.72 -8.53
N THR A 74 0.17 7.41 -7.70
CA THR A 74 1.53 7.00 -7.36
C THR A 74 1.53 5.66 -6.61
N ARG A 75 0.65 5.49 -5.61
CA ARG A 75 0.52 4.20 -4.89
C ARG A 75 0.09 3.05 -5.82
N ARG A 76 -0.88 3.28 -6.70
CA ARG A 76 -1.25 2.30 -7.75
C ARG A 76 -0.08 1.95 -8.66
N ALA A 77 0.76 2.93 -9.02
CA ALA A 77 1.95 2.65 -9.81
C ALA A 77 2.97 1.81 -9.03
N ILE A 78 3.18 2.08 -7.75
CA ILE A 78 4.03 1.26 -6.87
C ILE A 78 3.52 -0.18 -6.80
N GLY A 79 2.21 -0.37 -6.62
CA GLY A 79 1.60 -1.71 -6.56
C GLY A 79 1.79 -2.50 -7.85
N ARG A 80 1.54 -1.87 -9.01
CA ARG A 80 1.81 -2.48 -10.32
C ARG A 80 3.28 -2.88 -10.48
N LEU A 81 4.21 -2.01 -10.10
CA LEU A 81 5.65 -2.32 -10.18
C LEU A 81 6.03 -3.49 -9.26
N ALA A 82 5.40 -3.61 -8.09
CA ALA A 82 5.63 -4.73 -7.17
C ALA A 82 5.11 -6.06 -7.73
N VAL A 83 3.92 -6.05 -8.33
CA VAL A 83 3.32 -7.21 -9.01
C VAL A 83 4.13 -7.65 -10.23
N GLN A 84 4.70 -6.71 -10.96
CA GLN A 84 5.55 -6.96 -12.14
C GLN A 84 6.98 -7.38 -11.80
N ASP A 85 7.30 -7.53 -10.51
CA ASP A 85 8.65 -7.76 -10.01
C ASP A 85 9.69 -6.75 -10.54
N ASP A 86 9.32 -5.47 -10.63
CA ASP A 86 10.22 -4.45 -11.18
C ASP A 86 11.49 -4.33 -10.30
N PRO A 87 12.69 -4.39 -10.89
CA PRO A 87 13.95 -4.39 -10.13
C PRO A 87 14.18 -3.10 -9.35
N ALA A 88 13.45 -2.00 -9.63
CA ALA A 88 13.46 -0.81 -8.80
C ALA A 88 12.83 -1.04 -7.41
N ILE A 89 11.80 -1.88 -7.30
CA ILE A 89 11.18 -2.22 -6.01
C ILE A 89 12.15 -3.06 -5.18
N ALA A 90 12.71 -4.12 -5.76
CA ALA A 90 13.70 -4.96 -5.09
C ALA A 90 14.90 -4.15 -4.58
N ARG A 91 15.49 -3.29 -5.43
CA ARG A 91 16.59 -2.40 -5.04
C ARG A 91 16.19 -1.39 -3.97
N ALA A 92 14.96 -0.89 -4.00
CA ALA A 92 14.47 0.04 -2.98
C ALA A 92 14.32 -0.66 -1.63
N LEU A 93 13.69 -1.83 -1.58
CA LEU A 93 13.53 -2.64 -0.35
C LEU A 93 14.87 -3.10 0.22
N ALA A 94 15.84 -3.42 -0.64
CA ALA A 94 17.19 -3.75 -0.21
C ALA A 94 17.89 -2.59 0.50
N ARG A 95 17.68 -1.35 0.04
CA ARG A 95 18.26 -0.13 0.64
C ARG A 95 17.53 0.28 1.92
N ARG A 96 16.20 0.38 1.85
CA ARG A 96 15.37 0.82 2.97
C ARG A 96 13.94 0.31 2.78
N ALA A 97 13.50 -0.49 3.75
CA ALA A 97 12.11 -0.89 3.90
C ALA A 97 11.58 -0.33 5.23
N THR A 98 10.28 -0.04 5.26
CA THR A 98 9.53 0.17 6.50
C THR A 98 8.49 -0.92 6.61
N GLU A 99 8.14 -1.31 7.83
CA GLU A 99 7.13 -2.35 8.09
C GLU A 99 5.80 -2.09 7.35
N PRO A 100 5.16 -0.90 7.41
CA PRO A 100 3.88 -0.69 6.74
C PRO A 100 3.96 -0.84 5.22
N LEU A 101 5.07 -0.38 4.61
CA LEU A 101 5.30 -0.52 3.18
C LEU A 101 5.50 -1.99 2.79
N LEU A 102 6.35 -2.71 3.53
CA LEU A 102 6.66 -4.11 3.25
C LEU A 102 5.41 -5.00 3.38
N CYS A 103 4.63 -4.82 4.45
CA CYS A 103 3.37 -5.55 4.64
C CYS A 103 2.38 -5.26 3.51
N ALA A 104 2.18 -3.98 3.14
CA ALA A 104 1.24 -3.62 2.07
C ALA A 104 1.65 -4.20 0.71
N LEU A 105 2.95 -4.19 0.38
CA LEU A 105 3.46 -4.79 -0.85
C LEU A 105 3.31 -6.32 -0.85
N ALA A 106 3.62 -6.98 0.27
CA ALA A 106 3.49 -8.43 0.40
C ALA A 106 2.02 -8.88 0.27
N ILE A 107 1.08 -8.16 0.91
CA ILE A 107 -0.36 -8.40 0.74
C ILE A 107 -0.75 -8.21 -0.73
N THR A 108 -0.28 -7.13 -1.37
CA THR A 108 -0.61 -6.83 -2.77
C THR A 108 -0.17 -7.96 -3.71
N VAL A 109 1.08 -8.43 -3.61
CA VAL A 109 1.58 -9.53 -4.44
C VAL A 109 0.87 -10.85 -4.11
N THR A 110 0.61 -11.12 -2.83
CA THR A 110 -0.10 -12.35 -2.42
C THR A 110 -1.51 -12.39 -2.97
N CYS A 111 -2.24 -11.27 -2.94
CA CYS A 111 -3.59 -11.13 -3.47
C CYS A 111 -3.65 -11.23 -4.99
N ASP A 112 -2.71 -10.57 -5.69
CA ASP A 112 -2.68 -10.55 -7.16
C ASP A 112 -2.24 -11.91 -7.76
N ALA A 113 -1.43 -12.66 -7.01
CA ALA A 113 -0.88 -13.96 -7.41
C ALA A 113 -0.27 -13.96 -8.83
N PRO A 114 0.68 -13.04 -9.12
CA PRO A 114 1.26 -12.89 -10.45
C PRO A 114 2.06 -14.12 -10.90
N ASP A 115 2.11 -14.30 -12.22
CA ASP A 115 2.92 -15.34 -12.89
C ASP A 115 4.41 -14.93 -12.94
N ILE A 116 5.04 -14.87 -11.77
CA ILE A 116 6.45 -14.55 -11.53
C ILE A 116 7.03 -15.53 -10.49
N GLU A 117 8.35 -15.51 -10.31
CA GLU A 117 8.98 -16.32 -9.27
C GLU A 117 8.64 -15.76 -7.87
N LEU A 118 7.77 -16.48 -7.15
CA LEU A 118 7.39 -16.15 -5.79
C LEU A 118 8.10 -17.06 -4.78
N ALA A 119 8.72 -16.45 -3.78
CA ALA A 119 9.26 -17.15 -2.63
C ALA A 119 8.20 -17.24 -1.51
N PRO A 120 8.01 -18.43 -0.92
CA PRO A 120 7.10 -18.60 0.22
C PRO A 120 7.70 -17.94 1.47
N VAL A 121 6.89 -17.15 2.16
CA VAL A 121 7.20 -16.58 3.48
C VAL A 121 6.55 -17.42 4.58
N THR A 122 5.29 -17.81 4.39
CA THR A 122 4.61 -18.78 5.24
C THR A 122 4.15 -19.98 4.41
N ALA A 123 3.98 -21.13 5.06
CA ALA A 123 3.34 -22.27 4.43
C ALA A 123 1.81 -22.03 4.27
N PRO A 124 1.13 -22.76 3.36
CA PRO A 124 -0.33 -22.73 3.27
C PRO A 124 -1.00 -22.90 4.63
N GLU A 125 -2.08 -22.15 4.85
CA GLU A 125 -2.87 -22.12 6.10
C GLU A 125 -2.12 -21.63 7.35
N LYS A 126 -0.85 -21.20 7.22
CA LYS A 126 -0.07 -20.66 8.34
C LYS A 126 -0.14 -19.15 8.40
N THR A 127 -0.53 -18.64 9.57
CA THR A 127 -0.60 -17.21 9.87
C THR A 127 0.65 -16.67 10.56
N ALA A 128 1.50 -17.54 11.14
CA ALA A 128 2.74 -17.11 11.78
C ALA A 128 3.77 -16.69 10.73
N VAL A 129 4.14 -15.41 10.74
CA VAL A 129 5.15 -14.82 9.87
C VAL A 129 6.52 -14.91 10.57
N PRO A 130 7.51 -15.60 9.97
CA PRO A 130 8.81 -15.81 10.60
C PRO A 130 9.67 -14.54 10.59
N GLY A 131 10.62 -14.45 11.52
CA GLY A 131 11.58 -13.35 11.61
C GLY A 131 11.55 -12.68 12.98
N TYR A 132 12.25 -11.54 13.10
CA TYR A 132 12.23 -10.71 14.29
C TYR A 132 11.69 -9.31 13.97
N PRO A 133 10.61 -8.85 14.63
CA PRO A 133 9.78 -9.62 15.57
C PRO A 133 9.00 -10.73 14.85
N ALA A 134 8.68 -11.81 15.55
CA ALA A 134 7.69 -12.75 15.04
C ALA A 134 6.31 -12.07 15.14
N THR A 135 5.51 -12.17 14.08
CA THR A 135 4.15 -11.62 14.03
C THR A 135 3.20 -12.65 13.42
N ALA A 136 1.91 -12.50 13.60
CA ALA A 136 0.89 -13.27 12.91
C ALA A 136 0.13 -12.38 11.90
N LEU A 137 -0.40 -12.97 10.82
CA LEU A 137 -1.15 -12.24 9.78
C LEU A 137 -2.44 -11.59 10.29
N ASP A 138 -2.95 -12.06 11.44
CA ASP A 138 -4.08 -11.50 12.18
C ASP A 138 -3.65 -10.46 13.23
N ASP A 139 -2.35 -10.19 13.38
CA ASP A 139 -1.84 -9.10 14.23
C ASP A 139 -2.11 -7.72 13.62
N GLY A 140 -2.07 -6.70 14.48
CA GLY A 140 -2.38 -5.30 14.13
C GLY A 140 -1.52 -4.71 12.99
N ALA A 141 -0.27 -5.17 12.80
CA ALA A 141 0.60 -4.69 11.71
C ALA A 141 0.05 -5.04 10.33
N TRP A 142 -0.41 -6.28 10.17
CA TRP A 142 -0.97 -6.80 8.91
C TRP A 142 -2.38 -6.27 8.67
N GLY A 143 -3.20 -6.20 9.73
CA GLY A 143 -4.52 -5.57 9.66
C GLY A 143 -4.46 -4.09 9.23
N SER A 144 -3.50 -3.34 9.77
CA SER A 144 -3.27 -1.93 9.39
C SER A 144 -2.73 -1.77 7.97
N ALA A 145 -2.11 -2.81 7.41
CA ALA A 145 -1.60 -2.81 6.04
C ALA A 145 -2.68 -3.15 5.00
N MET A 146 -3.82 -3.73 5.39
CA MET A 146 -4.90 -4.08 4.46
C MET A 146 -5.46 -2.87 3.69
N PRO A 147 -5.84 -1.75 4.33
CA PRO A 147 -6.26 -0.56 3.58
C PRO A 147 -5.17 -0.02 2.66
N LEU A 148 -3.91 -0.10 3.08
CA LEU A 148 -2.75 0.36 2.31
C LEU A 148 -2.52 -0.51 1.06
N ALA A 149 -2.73 -1.82 1.15
CA ALA A 149 -2.68 -2.72 0.00
C ALA A 149 -3.79 -2.42 -1.03
N ARG A 150 -4.99 -2.04 -0.58
CA ARG A 150 -6.05 -1.60 -1.51
C ARG A 150 -5.65 -0.36 -2.29
N GLU A 151 -4.95 0.58 -1.66
CA GLU A 151 -4.42 1.76 -2.35
C GLU A 151 -3.35 1.42 -3.39
N LEU A 152 -2.61 0.33 -3.19
CA LEU A 152 -1.69 -0.24 -4.17
C LEU A 152 -2.42 -0.94 -5.34
N GLY A 153 -3.72 -1.21 -5.19
CA GLY A 153 -4.57 -1.86 -6.18
C GLY A 153 -4.93 -3.31 -5.87
N ALA A 154 -4.59 -3.82 -4.68
CA ALA A 154 -4.87 -5.20 -4.30
C ALA A 154 -6.36 -5.43 -4.05
N ASP A 155 -6.89 -6.55 -4.56
CA ASP A 155 -8.16 -7.10 -4.09
C ASP A 155 -7.94 -7.89 -2.78
N THR A 156 -8.00 -7.18 -1.66
CA THR A 156 -7.81 -7.78 -0.33
C THR A 156 -8.91 -8.77 0.07
N THR A 157 -10.03 -8.86 -0.67
CA THR A 157 -11.07 -9.85 -0.36
C THR A 157 -10.58 -11.27 -0.60
N ALA A 158 -9.68 -11.45 -1.57
CA ALA A 158 -9.02 -12.72 -1.88
C ALA A 158 -7.90 -13.08 -0.90
N PHE A 159 -7.53 -12.20 0.05
CA PHE A 159 -6.31 -12.38 0.87
C PHE A 159 -6.31 -13.71 1.62
N TRP A 160 -7.38 -14.01 2.36
CA TRP A 160 -7.43 -15.23 3.16
C TRP A 160 -7.50 -16.50 2.32
N ASP A 161 -8.15 -16.45 1.16
CA ASP A 161 -8.17 -17.57 0.21
C ASP A 161 -6.76 -17.84 -0.34
N GLN A 162 -6.01 -16.78 -0.66
CA GLN A 162 -4.61 -16.90 -1.09
C GLN A 162 -3.69 -17.43 0.02
N ILE A 163 -3.89 -17.00 1.27
CA ILE A 163 -3.15 -17.54 2.42
C ILE A 163 -3.47 -19.02 2.65
N ALA A 164 -4.75 -19.41 2.55
CA ALA A 164 -5.15 -20.80 2.68
C ALA A 164 -4.52 -21.68 1.60
N ALA A 165 -4.58 -21.25 0.33
CA ALA A 165 -4.08 -22.03 -0.80
C ALA A 165 -2.54 -22.09 -0.86
N HIS A 166 -1.85 -20.99 -0.53
CA HIS A 166 -0.44 -20.84 -0.88
C HIS A 166 0.44 -20.23 0.23
N GLY A 167 -0.16 -19.75 1.31
CA GLY A 167 0.53 -18.96 2.32
C GLY A 167 0.90 -17.55 1.83
N LEU A 168 1.57 -16.79 2.69
CA LEU A 168 2.11 -15.49 2.36
C LEU A 168 3.30 -15.67 1.40
N ARG A 169 3.30 -14.92 0.30
CA ARG A 169 4.33 -14.99 -0.75
C ARG A 169 4.83 -13.60 -1.10
N VAL A 170 6.10 -13.53 -1.52
CA VAL A 170 6.71 -12.31 -2.05
C VAL A 170 7.54 -12.66 -3.28
N PRO A 171 7.83 -11.71 -4.19
CA PRO A 171 8.75 -11.95 -5.29
C PRO A 171 10.12 -12.38 -4.77
N ALA A 172 10.68 -13.43 -5.37
CA ALA A 172 11.98 -13.97 -4.97
C ALA A 172 13.08 -12.91 -5.09
N SER A 173 12.96 -11.98 -6.04
CA SER A 173 13.93 -10.88 -6.25
C SER A 173 14.06 -9.93 -5.04
N TRP A 174 13.04 -9.86 -4.17
CA TRP A 174 13.10 -9.04 -2.95
C TRP A 174 14.01 -9.67 -1.89
N LEU A 175 14.20 -10.98 -1.98
CA LEU A 175 14.97 -11.79 -1.04
C LEU A 175 16.43 -11.88 -1.52
N ALA A 176 17.22 -10.86 -1.18
CA ALA A 176 18.68 -10.97 -1.28
C ALA A 176 19.22 -12.13 -0.41
N ALA A 177 20.55 -12.31 -0.33
CA ALA A 177 21.19 -13.44 0.37
C ALA A 177 20.74 -13.68 1.84
N GLY A 178 20.16 -12.70 2.53
CA GLY A 178 19.62 -12.84 3.89
C GLY A 178 18.16 -13.32 3.98
N GLY A 179 17.47 -13.51 2.87
CA GLY A 179 16.09 -13.99 2.82
C GLY A 179 15.07 -13.06 3.49
N TRP A 180 13.88 -13.62 3.75
CA TRP A 180 12.76 -12.91 4.37
C TRP A 180 13.12 -12.36 5.76
N THR A 181 13.75 -13.17 6.61
CA THR A 181 14.04 -12.78 8.00
C THR A 181 14.93 -11.55 8.09
N ALA A 182 15.92 -11.43 7.21
CA ALA A 182 16.77 -10.24 7.14
C ALA A 182 16.02 -9.01 6.61
N LEU A 183 15.18 -9.18 5.59
CA LEU A 183 14.35 -8.09 5.06
C LEU A 183 13.36 -7.57 6.13
N TRP A 184 12.69 -8.50 6.80
CA TRP A 184 11.73 -8.21 7.86
C TRP A 184 12.34 -7.49 9.06
N SER A 185 13.49 -7.97 9.54
CA SER A 185 14.22 -7.35 10.66
C SER A 185 14.67 -5.92 10.34
N ARG A 186 15.16 -5.67 9.11
CA ARG A 186 15.50 -4.31 8.67
C ARG A 186 14.27 -3.41 8.62
N ALA A 187 13.15 -3.90 8.12
CA ALA A 187 11.91 -3.13 8.04
C ALA A 187 11.38 -2.66 9.41
N HIS A 188 11.63 -3.44 10.47
CA HIS A 188 11.28 -3.10 11.86
C HIS A 188 12.31 -2.20 12.54
N SER A 189 13.58 -2.32 12.18
CA SER A 189 14.64 -1.50 12.76
C SER A 189 14.51 -0.02 12.37
N HIS A 190 13.85 0.27 11.24
CA HIS A 190 13.59 1.61 10.74
C HIS A 190 12.25 2.22 11.20
N ARG A 191 11.67 1.75 12.32
CA ARG A 191 10.47 2.34 12.95
C ARG A 191 10.69 3.72 13.61
N ARG A 192 11.89 4.30 13.52
CA ARG A 192 12.26 5.58 14.15
C ARG A 192 12.32 6.72 13.17
#